data_AF-M3E2K8-F1
#
_entry.id   AF-M3E2K8-F1
#
_cell.length_a   1.000
_cell.length_b   1.000
_cell.length_c   1.000
_cell.angle_alpha   90.00
_cell.angle_beta   90.00
_cell.angle_gamma   90.00
#
_symmetry.space_group_name_H-M   'P 1'
#
loop_
_entity.id
_entity.type
_entity.pdbx_description
1 polymer ?
#
loop_
_entity_poly.entity_id
_entity_poly.type
_entity_poly.pdbx_seq_one_letter_code
_entity_poly.pdbx_strand_id
1 'polypeptide(L)'
;MFGSRPAFAADPVPADGGAGLPGTDRAKVVQAYRTGGRAVRTAAAAALVGNADAVATFLSERLAAATAEDNRFTLTQALVSAGKATRTGIGQALSGGEAAVAAYLAGGFQSAVHEDLRVAVTTVNAHGGKAVKRESSEALTAGTDFALRSFLSTGQYDALHEDRRVQVTTILVTASPQVREYAERALDDGSPRAIQWFLTTGQYIARARDEESATIQQLVKIVESEGQLAERKTDEAVELSQQAVEAAAKAKAAALEAKAEAQAAEQDVQRSAKAANKAARAAQGAAAAASTAVSASGRPGRRGRRVDRGVRVAHRAGRGPSFGVRRERRRGRCRRRGARRVACLPRRDQRVEERGHGGGRQPGGAGREGHGQLGPYRGREGPARGPRLRRGGGRGQRRRGCGGQLGRRRPRFRRRRRR
;
A
#
# COMPACT_ATOMS: atom_id res chain seq x y z
N MET A 1 46.42 -23.73 94.52
CA MET A 1 45.11 -23.31 95.05
C MET A 1 44.25 -22.88 93.87
N PHE A 2 43.43 -23.80 93.35
CA PHE A 2 42.43 -23.51 92.32
C PHE A 2 41.16 -23.03 93.04
N GLY A 3 40.84 -21.74 92.91
CA GLY A 3 39.65 -21.15 93.51
C GLY A 3 38.40 -21.55 92.72
N SER A 4 37.54 -22.35 93.35
CA SER A 4 36.20 -22.68 92.87
C SER A 4 35.37 -21.42 92.68
N ARG A 5 34.85 -21.22 91.46
CA ARG A 5 33.83 -20.20 91.17
C ARG A 5 32.47 -20.73 91.64
N PRO A 6 31.64 -19.95 92.35
CA PRO A 6 30.27 -20.36 92.60
C PRO A 6 29.48 -20.35 91.28
N ALA A 7 28.73 -21.43 91.05
CA ALA A 7 27.79 -21.55 89.95
C ALA A 7 26.66 -20.52 90.15
N PHE A 8 26.46 -19.64 89.16
CA PHE A 8 25.29 -18.79 89.11
C PHE A 8 24.12 -19.65 88.62
N ALA A 9 23.06 -19.74 89.43
CA ALA A 9 21.83 -20.41 89.06
C ALA A 9 21.21 -19.69 87.84
N ALA A 10 20.87 -20.46 86.81
CA ALA A 10 20.05 -19.97 85.72
C ALA A 10 18.61 -19.82 86.22
N ASP A 11 18.11 -18.59 86.29
CA ASP A 11 16.69 -18.35 86.44
C ASP A 11 15.93 -18.91 85.23
N PRO A 12 14.73 -19.49 85.41
CA PRO A 12 13.96 -20.05 84.33
C PRO A 12 13.50 -18.95 83.39
N VAL A 13 13.87 -19.07 82.11
CA VAL A 13 13.38 -18.22 81.02
C VAL A 13 11.86 -18.40 80.91
N PRO A 14 11.04 -17.35 81.10
CA PRO A 14 9.63 -17.44 80.77
C PRO A 14 9.49 -17.63 79.26
N ALA A 15 8.66 -18.59 78.87
CA ALA A 15 8.32 -18.84 77.48
C ALA A 15 7.49 -17.67 76.92
N ASP A 16 8.16 -16.62 76.47
CA ASP A 16 7.53 -15.47 75.83
C ASP A 16 7.24 -15.79 74.36
N GLY A 17 5.95 -15.94 74.06
CA GLY A 17 5.45 -16.05 72.70
C GLY A 17 5.78 -14.79 71.89
N GLY A 18 6.71 -14.93 70.95
CA GLY A 18 6.66 -14.21 69.68
C GLY A 18 7.05 -12.72 69.66
N ALA A 19 7.89 -12.26 70.58
CA ALA A 19 8.81 -11.14 70.42
C ALA A 19 9.59 -11.07 71.74
N GLY A 20 10.92 -11.13 71.73
CA GLY A 20 11.77 -11.13 72.94
C GLY A 20 11.75 -9.81 73.73
N LEU A 21 10.55 -9.27 74.00
CA LEU A 21 10.29 -8.11 74.83
C LEU A 21 9.72 -8.61 76.17
N PRO A 22 10.18 -8.06 77.31
CA PRO A 22 9.69 -8.47 78.62
C PRO A 22 8.20 -8.15 78.76
N GLY A 23 7.42 -8.90 79.56
CA GLY A 23 5.97 -8.69 79.78
C GLY A 23 5.53 -7.37 80.43
N THR A 24 6.38 -6.35 80.45
CA THR A 24 6.13 -5.01 80.99
C THR A 24 5.11 -4.22 80.16
N ASP A 25 4.43 -3.26 80.78
CA ASP A 25 3.46 -2.40 80.07
C ASP A 25 4.12 -1.57 78.98
N ARG A 26 5.33 -1.05 79.22
CA ARG A 26 6.09 -0.32 78.19
C ARG A 26 6.43 -1.22 76.99
N ALA A 27 6.72 -2.50 77.20
CA ALA A 27 6.92 -3.46 76.11
C ALA A 27 5.64 -3.74 75.32
N LYS A 28 4.46 -3.79 75.96
CA LYS A 28 3.17 -3.89 75.26
C LYS A 28 2.94 -2.68 74.35
N VAL A 29 3.31 -1.47 74.79
CA VAL A 29 3.24 -0.26 73.94
C VAL A 29 4.21 -0.34 72.77
N VAL A 30 5.44 -0.82 72.98
CA VAL A 30 6.40 -1.07 71.88
C VAL A 30 5.84 -2.09 70.90
N GLN A 31 5.19 -3.16 71.37
CA GLN A 31 4.57 -4.15 70.50
C GLN A 31 3.45 -3.53 69.66
N ALA A 32 2.56 -2.75 70.27
CA ALA A 32 1.52 -2.00 69.56
C ALA A 32 2.09 -1.00 68.53
N TYR A 33 3.22 -0.36 68.84
CA TYR A 33 3.95 0.49 67.88
C TYR A 33 4.51 -0.31 66.70
N ARG A 34 4.96 -1.55 66.91
CA ARG A 34 5.53 -2.38 65.83
C ARG A 34 4.46 -2.97 64.91
N THR A 35 3.33 -3.39 65.47
CA THR A 35 2.28 -4.11 64.72
C THR A 35 1.09 -3.24 64.32
N GLY A 36 0.88 -2.12 65.00
CA GLY A 36 -0.27 -1.24 64.79
C GLY A 36 -0.23 -0.45 63.48
N GLY A 37 -1.40 0.07 63.11
CA GLY A 37 -1.54 0.98 61.98
C GLY A 37 -1.00 2.38 62.27
N ARG A 38 -1.42 3.38 61.50
CA ARG A 38 -0.88 4.74 61.60
C ARG A 38 -1.32 5.42 62.91
N ALA A 39 -2.60 5.28 63.26
CA ALA A 39 -3.15 5.88 64.47
C ALA A 39 -2.56 5.23 65.73
N VAL A 40 -2.51 3.88 65.77
CA VAL A 40 -1.91 3.15 66.90
C VAL A 40 -0.43 3.49 67.08
N ARG A 41 0.35 3.57 65.99
CA ARG A 41 1.76 3.97 66.05
C ARG A 41 1.97 5.37 66.60
N THR A 42 1.16 6.32 66.14
CA THR A 42 1.28 7.71 66.58
C THR A 42 0.97 7.84 68.07
N ALA A 43 -0.10 7.19 68.54
CA ALA A 43 -0.48 7.18 69.94
C ALA A 43 0.53 6.42 70.82
N ALA A 44 1.06 5.30 70.34
CA ALA A 44 2.08 4.54 71.06
C ALA A 44 3.39 5.31 71.19
N ALA A 45 3.83 6.01 70.13
CA ALA A 45 5.03 6.87 70.18
C ALA A 45 4.89 7.98 71.22
N ALA A 46 3.74 8.65 71.29
CA ALA A 46 3.47 9.67 72.30
C ALA A 46 3.53 9.11 73.73
N ALA A 47 3.00 7.89 73.94
CA ALA A 47 3.04 7.22 75.23
C ALA A 47 4.47 6.78 75.63
N LEU A 48 5.30 6.35 74.67
CA LEU A 48 6.68 5.92 74.93
C LEU A 48 7.61 7.09 75.31
N VAL A 49 7.36 8.28 74.78
CA VAL A 49 8.09 9.52 75.16
C VAL A 49 7.60 10.06 76.50
N GLY A 50 6.40 9.66 76.94
CA GLY A 50 5.79 10.06 78.20
C GLY A 50 6.25 9.29 79.44
N ASN A 51 5.53 9.51 80.54
CA ASN A 51 5.75 8.86 81.82
C ASN A 51 4.97 7.53 81.94
N ALA A 52 5.04 6.86 83.10
CA ALA A 52 4.34 5.60 83.35
C ALA A 52 2.81 5.76 83.25
N ASP A 53 2.27 6.91 83.64
CA ASP A 53 0.83 7.20 83.52
C ASP A 53 0.40 7.29 82.04
N ALA A 54 1.22 7.90 81.18
CA ALA A 54 0.97 7.97 79.75
C ALA A 54 0.95 6.57 79.10
N VAL A 55 1.83 5.66 79.56
CA VAL A 55 1.82 4.25 79.16
C VAL A 55 0.54 3.55 79.61
N ALA A 56 0.11 3.76 80.86
CA ALA A 56 -1.11 3.18 81.39
C ALA A 56 -2.36 3.69 80.65
N THR A 57 -2.50 5.01 80.49
CA THR A 57 -3.60 5.64 79.74
C THR A 57 -3.64 5.19 78.29
N PHE A 58 -2.49 4.99 77.65
CA PHE A 58 -2.47 4.45 76.30
C PHE A 58 -3.07 3.05 76.24
N LEU A 59 -2.64 2.16 77.13
CA LEU A 59 -3.10 0.77 77.16
C LEU A 59 -4.58 0.65 77.55
N SER A 60 -5.06 1.45 78.52
CA SER A 60 -6.43 1.37 79.02
C SER A 60 -7.45 2.08 78.14
N GLU A 61 -7.10 3.22 77.55
CA GLU A 61 -8.08 4.10 76.90
C GLU A 61 -7.78 4.35 75.42
N ARG A 62 -6.54 4.67 75.06
CA ARG A 62 -6.23 5.15 73.69
C ARG A 62 -6.03 4.04 72.67
N LEU A 63 -5.54 2.87 73.09
CA LEU A 63 -5.23 1.77 72.18
C LEU A 63 -6.48 1.30 71.42
N ALA A 64 -7.62 1.14 72.11
CA ALA A 64 -8.86 0.71 71.47
C ALA A 64 -9.38 1.74 70.46
N ALA A 65 -9.37 3.03 70.81
CA ALA A 65 -9.80 4.11 69.92
C ALA A 65 -8.88 4.25 68.69
N ALA A 66 -7.57 4.15 68.87
CA ALA A 66 -6.61 4.21 67.76
C ALA A 66 -6.72 2.97 66.84
N THR A 67 -6.97 1.79 67.41
CA THR A 67 -7.19 0.55 66.63
C THR A 67 -8.48 0.64 65.81
N ALA A 68 -9.55 1.20 66.37
CA ALA A 68 -10.81 1.48 65.67
C ALA A 68 -10.60 2.40 64.45
N GLU A 69 -9.83 3.48 64.60
CA GLU A 69 -9.48 4.39 63.51
C GLU A 69 -8.72 3.67 62.38
N ASP A 70 -7.67 2.92 62.73
CA ASP A 70 -6.86 2.15 61.77
C ASP A 70 -7.70 1.08 61.04
N ASN A 71 -8.62 0.41 61.75
CA ASN A 71 -9.50 -0.59 61.17
C ASN A 71 -10.49 0.01 60.17
N ARG A 72 -11.15 1.13 60.52
CA ARG A 72 -12.05 1.85 59.61
C ARG A 72 -11.32 2.37 58.38
N PHE A 73 -10.11 2.90 58.57
CA PHE A 73 -9.27 3.34 57.46
C PHE A 73 -8.94 2.17 56.52
N THR A 74 -8.57 1.00 57.07
CA THR A 74 -8.27 -0.21 56.30
C THR A 74 -9.45 -0.63 55.41
N LEU A 75 -10.68 -0.66 55.97
CA LEU A 75 -11.87 -0.99 55.19
C LEU A 75 -12.20 0.07 54.13
N THR A 76 -12.04 1.34 54.47
CA THR A 76 -12.30 2.45 53.53
C THR A 76 -11.32 2.40 52.35
N GLN A 77 -10.05 2.08 52.61
CA GLN A 77 -9.03 1.89 51.57
C GLN A 77 -9.37 0.68 50.68
N ALA A 78 -9.84 -0.43 51.27
CA ALA A 78 -10.20 -1.64 50.52
C ALA A 78 -11.35 -1.42 49.53
N LEU A 79 -12.25 -0.45 49.75
CA LEU A 79 -13.36 -0.15 48.84
C LEU A 79 -12.93 0.18 47.40
N VAL A 80 -11.71 0.70 47.20
CA VAL A 80 -11.18 1.08 45.88
C VAL A 80 -11.07 -0.13 44.95
N SER A 81 -10.54 -1.24 45.47
CA SER A 81 -10.28 -2.47 44.71
C SER A 81 -11.27 -3.60 45.00
N ALA A 82 -12.15 -3.44 46.00
CA ALA A 82 -13.14 -4.45 46.37
C ALA A 82 -14.15 -4.71 45.25
N GLY A 83 -14.52 -5.98 45.08
CA GLY A 83 -15.65 -6.39 44.25
C GLY A 83 -16.99 -6.06 44.91
N LYS A 84 -18.09 -6.38 44.23
CA LYS A 84 -19.45 -5.96 44.64
C LYS A 84 -19.85 -6.56 45.98
N ALA A 85 -19.58 -7.86 46.20
CA ALA A 85 -19.91 -8.53 47.45
C ALA A 85 -19.05 -7.99 48.59
N THR A 86 -17.75 -7.81 48.37
CA THR A 86 -16.82 -7.26 49.36
C THR A 86 -17.19 -5.82 49.74
N ARG A 87 -17.56 -4.95 48.78
CA ARG A 87 -18.05 -3.59 49.07
C ARG A 87 -19.31 -3.59 49.94
N THR A 88 -20.22 -4.52 49.67
CA THR A 88 -21.46 -4.65 50.44
C THR A 88 -21.15 -5.07 51.88
N GLY A 89 -20.26 -6.06 52.06
CA GLY A 89 -19.80 -6.50 53.39
C GLY A 89 -19.07 -5.40 54.17
N ILE A 90 -18.19 -4.64 53.51
CA ILE A 90 -17.54 -3.47 54.10
C ILE A 90 -18.58 -2.44 54.57
N GLY A 91 -19.58 -2.11 53.74
CA GLY A 91 -20.63 -1.16 54.11
C GLY A 91 -21.44 -1.59 55.33
N GLN A 92 -21.76 -2.89 55.43
CA GLN A 92 -22.43 -3.47 56.59
C GLN A 92 -21.55 -3.38 57.85
N ALA A 93 -20.26 -3.74 57.73
CA ALA A 93 -19.31 -3.67 58.84
C ALA A 93 -19.14 -2.23 59.37
N LEU A 94 -18.98 -1.25 58.47
CA LEU A 94 -18.86 0.16 58.84
C LEU A 94 -20.13 0.72 59.50
N SER A 95 -21.30 0.22 59.11
CA SER A 95 -22.59 0.63 59.71
C SER A 95 -22.87 -0.06 61.05
N GLY A 96 -22.21 -1.20 61.32
CA GLY A 96 -22.38 -2.00 62.55
C GLY A 96 -21.49 -1.59 63.73
N GLY A 97 -20.66 -0.56 63.58
CA GLY A 97 -19.74 -0.07 64.62
C GLY A 97 -18.44 -0.87 64.76
N GLU A 98 -17.62 -0.54 65.76
CA GLU A 98 -16.23 -1.05 65.87
C GLU A 98 -16.13 -2.57 66.00
N ALA A 99 -17.05 -3.18 66.76
CA ALA A 99 -17.06 -4.63 66.94
C ALA A 99 -17.33 -5.34 65.60
N ALA A 100 -18.23 -4.82 64.76
CA ALA A 100 -18.54 -5.37 63.44
C ALA A 100 -17.35 -5.19 62.47
N VAL A 101 -16.70 -4.03 62.50
CA VAL A 101 -15.48 -3.76 61.72
C VAL A 101 -14.37 -4.75 62.09
N ALA A 102 -14.10 -4.94 63.39
CA ALA A 102 -13.08 -5.86 63.86
C ALA A 102 -13.40 -7.31 63.49
N ALA A 103 -14.65 -7.76 63.67
CA ALA A 103 -15.09 -9.10 63.29
C ALA A 103 -14.98 -9.34 61.76
N TYR A 104 -15.28 -8.33 60.96
CA TYR A 104 -15.12 -8.41 59.51
C TYR A 104 -13.65 -8.57 59.12
N LEU A 105 -12.75 -7.77 59.70
CA LEU A 105 -11.30 -7.86 59.48
C LEU A 105 -10.68 -9.17 60.00
N ALA A 106 -11.26 -9.78 61.04
CA ALA A 106 -10.81 -11.05 61.59
C ALA A 106 -11.11 -12.26 60.67
N GLY A 107 -11.90 -12.10 59.62
CA GLY A 107 -12.20 -13.16 58.65
C GLY A 107 -13.59 -13.07 58.00
N GLY A 108 -14.48 -12.21 58.52
CA GLY A 108 -15.83 -12.04 57.94
C GLY A 108 -15.87 -11.61 56.47
N PHE A 109 -14.76 -11.09 55.92
CA PHE A 109 -14.65 -10.75 54.49
C PHE A 109 -14.50 -11.96 53.55
N GLN A 110 -14.10 -13.13 54.06
CA GLN A 110 -13.66 -14.26 53.23
C GLN A 110 -14.76 -14.76 52.28
N SER A 111 -16.00 -14.89 52.76
CA SER A 111 -17.14 -15.31 51.94
C SER A 111 -17.48 -14.31 50.83
N ALA A 112 -17.38 -13.01 51.12
CA ALA A 112 -17.63 -11.95 50.16
C ALA A 112 -16.54 -11.91 49.07
N VAL A 113 -15.28 -12.11 49.45
CA VAL A 113 -14.16 -12.22 48.51
C VAL A 113 -14.28 -13.47 47.64
N HIS A 114 -14.68 -14.61 48.23
CA HIS A 114 -14.94 -15.84 47.50
C HIS A 114 -16.01 -15.65 46.41
N GLU A 115 -17.13 -14.99 46.75
CA GLU A 115 -18.20 -14.68 45.81
C GLU A 115 -17.70 -13.78 44.67
N ASP A 116 -16.96 -12.71 44.99
CA ASP A 116 -16.39 -11.82 43.98
C ASP A 116 -15.42 -12.56 43.03
N LEU A 117 -14.62 -13.50 43.54
CA LEU A 117 -13.75 -14.35 42.73
C LEU A 117 -14.56 -15.25 41.78
N ARG A 118 -15.62 -15.92 42.29
CA ARG A 118 -16.50 -16.76 41.45
C ARG A 118 -17.16 -15.95 40.34
N VAL A 119 -17.63 -14.75 40.64
CA VAL A 119 -18.22 -13.84 39.64
C VAL A 119 -17.18 -13.43 38.60
N ALA A 120 -15.96 -13.09 39.01
CA ALA A 120 -14.88 -12.75 38.08
C ALA A 120 -14.55 -13.92 37.13
N VAL A 121 -14.39 -15.14 37.66
CA VAL A 121 -14.14 -16.34 36.84
C VAL A 121 -15.31 -16.64 35.90
N THR A 122 -16.55 -16.52 36.38
CA THR A 122 -17.76 -16.71 35.56
C THR A 122 -17.83 -15.70 34.42
N THR A 123 -17.43 -14.45 34.67
CA THR A 123 -17.36 -13.41 33.64
C THR A 123 -16.34 -13.76 32.56
N VAL A 124 -15.15 -14.24 32.96
CA VAL A 124 -14.12 -14.71 32.01
C VAL A 124 -14.62 -15.92 31.22
N ASN A 125 -15.30 -16.87 31.86
CA ASN A 125 -15.90 -18.04 31.20
C ASN A 125 -16.90 -17.62 30.12
N ALA A 126 -17.79 -16.67 30.42
CA ALA A 126 -18.84 -16.23 29.48
C ALA A 126 -18.27 -15.67 28.17
N HIS A 127 -17.13 -14.98 28.23
CA HIS A 127 -16.48 -14.33 27.07
C HIS A 127 -15.28 -15.10 26.51
N GLY A 128 -14.88 -16.19 27.16
CA GLY A 128 -13.71 -16.98 26.80
C GLY A 128 -13.89 -17.82 25.53
N GLY A 129 -12.75 -18.15 24.89
CA GLY A 129 -12.67 -19.18 23.87
C GLY A 129 -12.78 -20.59 24.47
N LYS A 130 -12.47 -21.62 23.68
CA LYS A 130 -12.70 -23.01 24.08
C LYS A 130 -11.80 -23.43 25.24
N ALA A 131 -10.51 -23.10 25.17
CA ALA A 131 -9.55 -23.39 26.23
C ALA A 131 -9.86 -22.57 27.49
N VAL A 132 -10.13 -21.27 27.36
CA VAL A 132 -10.50 -20.41 28.51
C VAL A 132 -11.76 -20.94 29.21
N LYS A 133 -12.77 -21.39 28.46
CA LYS A 133 -13.99 -22.00 29.03
C LYS A 133 -13.70 -23.29 29.77
N ARG A 134 -12.82 -24.14 29.24
CA ARG A 134 -12.41 -25.40 29.87
C ARG A 134 -11.74 -25.11 31.22
N GLU A 135 -10.68 -24.31 31.22
CA GLU A 135 -9.90 -23.97 32.41
C GLU A 135 -10.72 -23.19 33.47
N SER A 136 -11.55 -22.25 33.05
CA SER A 136 -12.43 -21.52 33.98
C SER A 136 -13.50 -22.42 34.60
N SER A 137 -14.03 -23.39 33.84
CA SER A 137 -15.00 -24.36 34.37
C SER A 137 -14.36 -25.28 35.39
N GLU A 138 -13.13 -25.74 35.13
CA GLU A 138 -12.34 -26.52 36.10
C GLU A 138 -12.11 -25.74 37.40
N ALA A 139 -11.74 -24.47 37.32
CA ALA A 139 -11.58 -23.60 38.50
C ALA A 139 -12.90 -23.39 39.27
N LEU A 140 -14.01 -23.19 38.55
CA LEU A 140 -15.35 -23.05 39.16
C LEU A 140 -15.82 -24.35 39.82
N THR A 141 -15.55 -25.51 39.23
CA THR A 141 -15.88 -26.82 39.78
C THR A 141 -15.05 -27.13 41.02
N ALA A 142 -13.76 -26.78 41.04
CA ALA A 142 -12.92 -26.92 42.22
C ALA A 142 -13.43 -26.04 43.37
N GLY A 143 -13.92 -24.83 43.06
CA GLY A 143 -14.62 -23.97 44.02
C GLY A 143 -13.77 -23.51 45.20
N THR A 144 -12.44 -23.58 45.11
CA THR A 144 -11.52 -23.09 46.15
C THR A 144 -10.98 -21.70 45.78
N ASP A 145 -10.73 -20.86 46.79
CA ASP A 145 -10.11 -19.53 46.59
C ASP A 145 -8.79 -19.61 45.83
N PHE A 146 -7.98 -20.64 46.12
CA PHE A 146 -6.72 -20.87 45.44
C PHE A 146 -6.91 -21.15 43.95
N ALA A 147 -7.85 -22.05 43.59
CA ALA A 147 -8.11 -22.38 42.19
C ALA A 147 -8.64 -21.16 41.41
N LEU A 148 -9.59 -20.42 41.99
CA LEU A 148 -10.15 -19.22 41.37
C LEU A 148 -9.09 -18.14 41.15
N ARG A 149 -8.23 -17.89 42.15
CA ARG A 149 -7.14 -16.91 42.04
C ARG A 149 -6.08 -17.34 41.04
N SER A 150 -5.66 -18.60 41.07
CA SER A 150 -4.65 -19.15 40.14
C SER A 150 -5.11 -19.03 38.69
N PHE A 151 -6.38 -19.33 38.42
CA PHE A 151 -6.97 -19.12 37.11
C PHE A 151 -6.96 -17.64 36.70
N LEU A 152 -7.42 -16.73 37.58
CA LEU A 152 -7.45 -15.30 37.27
C LEU A 152 -6.06 -14.67 37.14
N SER A 153 -5.05 -15.17 37.84
CA SER A 153 -3.69 -14.60 37.76
C SER A 153 -2.94 -15.08 36.53
N THR A 154 -3.07 -16.35 36.17
CA THR A 154 -2.19 -17.00 35.18
C THR A 154 -3.00 -17.87 34.23
N GLY A 155 -3.84 -18.76 34.74
CA GLY A 155 -4.52 -19.79 33.93
C GLY A 155 -5.34 -19.22 32.77
N GLN A 156 -6.02 -18.09 32.95
CA GLN A 156 -6.80 -17.44 31.88
C GLN A 156 -5.91 -16.96 30.72
N TYR A 157 -4.67 -16.54 30.99
CA TYR A 157 -3.76 -16.01 29.97
C TYR A 157 -3.13 -17.13 29.16
N ASP A 158 -2.78 -18.25 29.81
CA ASP A 158 -2.27 -19.45 29.15
C ASP A 158 -3.35 -20.08 28.25
N ALA A 159 -4.57 -20.18 28.77
CA ALA A 159 -5.71 -20.68 28.02
C ALA A 159 -6.06 -19.76 26.83
N LEU A 160 -6.00 -18.44 27.03
CA LEU A 160 -6.21 -17.47 25.94
C LEU A 160 -5.10 -17.59 24.87
N HIS A 161 -3.87 -17.88 25.28
CA HIS A 161 -2.77 -18.11 24.36
C HIS A 161 -3.01 -19.38 23.52
N GLU A 162 -3.48 -20.47 24.13
CA GLU A 162 -3.89 -21.69 23.43
C GLU A 162 -5.00 -21.39 22.40
N ASP A 163 -6.06 -20.70 22.80
CA ASP A 163 -7.17 -20.32 21.92
C ASP A 163 -6.68 -19.49 20.72
N ARG A 164 -5.74 -18.56 20.96
CA ARG A 164 -5.15 -17.73 19.89
C ARG A 164 -4.26 -18.52 18.94
N ARG A 165 -3.48 -19.49 19.45
CA ARG A 165 -2.70 -20.41 18.58
C ARG A 165 -3.62 -21.16 17.65
N VAL A 166 -4.74 -21.69 18.17
CA VAL A 166 -5.77 -22.37 17.36
C VAL A 166 -6.40 -21.42 16.35
N GLN A 167 -6.61 -20.15 16.70
CA GLN A 167 -7.11 -19.16 15.75
C GLN A 167 -6.12 -18.92 14.60
N VAL A 168 -4.82 -18.83 14.88
CA VAL A 168 -3.79 -18.68 13.84
C VAL A 168 -3.70 -19.91 12.95
N THR A 169 -3.73 -21.13 13.51
CA THR A 169 -3.72 -22.36 12.71
C THR A 169 -4.99 -22.50 11.87
N THR A 170 -6.13 -22.01 12.34
CA THR A 170 -7.37 -21.96 11.54
C THR A 170 -7.21 -21.00 10.35
N ILE A 171 -6.57 -19.85 10.55
CA ILE A 171 -6.28 -18.89 9.45
C ILE A 171 -5.36 -19.53 8.40
N LEU A 172 -4.39 -20.35 8.81
CA LEU A 172 -3.44 -21.01 7.89
C LEU A 172 -4.13 -21.90 6.83
N VAL A 173 -5.27 -22.50 7.16
CA VAL A 173 -6.02 -23.39 6.25
C VAL A 173 -6.41 -22.68 4.95
N THR A 174 -6.78 -21.41 5.03
CA THR A 174 -7.21 -20.60 3.88
C THR A 174 -6.30 -19.39 3.63
N ALA A 175 -5.09 -19.41 4.20
CA ALA A 175 -4.15 -18.31 4.08
C ALA A 175 -3.61 -18.16 2.65
N SER A 176 -3.60 -16.91 2.18
CA SER A 176 -2.85 -16.48 1.00
C SER A 176 -1.33 -16.51 1.27
N PRO A 177 -0.47 -16.48 0.24
CA PRO A 177 0.97 -16.72 0.40
C PRO A 177 1.64 -15.85 1.46
N GLN A 178 1.41 -14.53 1.46
CA GLN A 178 2.00 -13.65 2.47
C GLN A 178 1.35 -13.85 3.85
N VAL A 179 0.04 -14.08 3.91
CA VAL A 179 -0.63 -14.36 5.19
C VAL A 179 -0.08 -15.63 5.84
N ARG A 180 0.23 -16.66 5.04
CA ARG A 180 0.86 -17.90 5.50
C ARG A 180 2.23 -17.63 6.10
N GLU A 181 3.10 -16.90 5.39
CA GLU A 181 4.45 -16.58 5.87
C GLU A 181 4.42 -15.84 7.23
N TYR A 182 3.50 -14.87 7.37
CA TYR A 182 3.35 -14.10 8.60
C TYR A 182 2.76 -14.93 9.75
N ALA A 183 1.82 -15.83 9.44
CA ALA A 183 1.23 -16.73 10.41
C ALA A 183 2.25 -17.76 10.91
N GLU A 184 3.02 -18.37 10.00
CA GLU A 184 4.10 -19.31 10.33
C GLU A 184 5.15 -18.64 11.21
N ARG A 185 5.63 -17.44 10.85
CA ARG A 185 6.56 -16.68 11.69
C ARG A 185 6.03 -16.41 13.09
N ALA A 186 4.73 -16.13 13.23
CA ALA A 186 4.13 -15.91 14.55
C ALA A 186 3.99 -17.21 15.37
N LEU A 187 3.75 -18.35 14.71
CA LEU A 187 3.70 -19.66 15.36
C LEU A 187 5.10 -20.17 15.74
N ASP A 188 6.10 -19.90 14.90
CA ASP A 188 7.50 -20.29 15.13
C ASP A 188 8.10 -19.52 16.32
N ASP A 189 7.82 -18.22 16.43
CA ASP A 189 8.17 -17.45 17.63
C ASP A 189 7.39 -17.96 18.86
N GLY A 190 6.12 -18.33 18.67
CA GLY A 190 5.28 -18.97 19.69
C GLY A 190 4.96 -18.09 20.90
N SER A 191 5.44 -16.84 20.95
CA SER A 191 5.19 -15.95 22.07
C SER A 191 3.75 -15.37 22.02
N PRO A 192 3.11 -15.12 23.19
CA PRO A 192 1.79 -14.50 23.21
C PRO A 192 1.74 -13.15 22.49
N ARG A 193 2.85 -12.42 22.50
CA ARG A 193 2.99 -11.13 21.83
C ARG A 193 3.00 -11.28 20.31
N ALA A 194 3.79 -12.19 19.74
CA ALA A 194 3.86 -12.36 18.28
C ALA A 194 2.54 -12.87 17.72
N ILE A 195 1.91 -13.82 18.41
CA ILE A 195 0.61 -14.35 18.01
C ILE A 195 -0.46 -13.26 18.04
N GLN A 196 -0.53 -12.48 19.13
CA GLN A 196 -1.49 -11.39 19.20
C GLN A 196 -1.20 -10.30 18.17
N TRP A 197 0.07 -9.98 17.92
CA TRP A 197 0.45 -9.01 16.89
C TRP A 197 0.00 -9.48 15.50
N PHE A 198 0.20 -10.75 15.16
CA PHE A 198 -0.27 -11.30 13.90
C PHE A 198 -1.81 -11.21 13.77
N LEU A 199 -2.54 -11.65 14.80
CA LEU A 199 -4.01 -11.62 14.82
C LEU A 199 -4.58 -10.20 14.73
N THR A 200 -3.92 -9.21 15.32
CA THR A 200 -4.42 -7.83 15.34
C THR A 200 -3.95 -6.99 14.15
N THR A 201 -2.74 -7.25 13.64
CA THR A 201 -2.06 -6.38 12.68
C THR A 201 -1.45 -7.17 11.52
N GLY A 202 -0.67 -8.21 11.82
CA GLY A 202 0.13 -8.93 10.82
C GLY A 202 -0.68 -9.51 9.66
N GLN A 203 -1.85 -10.10 9.94
CA GLN A 203 -2.70 -10.68 8.88
C GLN A 203 -3.19 -9.65 7.86
N TYR A 204 -3.43 -8.40 8.28
CA TYR A 204 -3.95 -7.35 7.40
C TYR A 204 -2.82 -6.76 6.54
N ILE A 205 -1.64 -6.59 7.15
CA ILE A 205 -0.43 -6.20 6.41
C ILE A 205 -0.09 -7.24 5.35
N ALA A 206 -0.16 -8.52 5.71
CA ALA A 206 0.13 -9.61 4.79
C ALA A 206 -0.87 -9.67 3.63
N ARG A 207 -2.17 -9.48 3.89
CA ARG A 207 -3.20 -9.41 2.84
C ARG A 207 -2.97 -8.22 1.89
N ALA A 208 -2.59 -7.06 2.42
CA ALA A 208 -2.25 -5.91 1.58
C ALA A 208 -1.06 -6.20 0.65
N ARG A 209 -0.06 -6.95 1.11
CA ARG A 209 1.06 -7.39 0.26
C ARG A 209 0.65 -8.39 -0.81
N ASP A 210 -0.27 -9.30 -0.51
CA ASP A 210 -0.81 -10.22 -1.52
C ASP A 210 -1.58 -9.44 -2.61
N GLU A 211 -2.37 -8.43 -2.23
CA GLU A 211 -3.08 -7.55 -3.18
C GLU A 211 -2.13 -6.73 -4.06
N GLU A 212 -1.06 -6.19 -3.45
CA GLU A 212 0.00 -5.49 -4.18
C GLU A 212 0.70 -6.44 -5.16
N SER A 213 1.07 -7.63 -4.71
CA SER A 213 1.72 -8.65 -5.55
C SER A 213 0.84 -9.07 -6.73
N ALA A 214 -0.46 -9.25 -6.50
CA ALA A 214 -1.41 -9.56 -7.57
C ALA A 214 -1.50 -8.43 -8.61
N THR A 215 -1.49 -7.17 -8.17
CA THR A 215 -1.51 -5.99 -9.05
C THR A 215 -0.23 -5.89 -9.88
N ILE A 216 0.93 -6.13 -9.24
CA ILE A 216 2.23 -6.16 -9.92
C ILE A 216 2.24 -7.25 -10.98
N GLN A 217 1.77 -8.47 -10.65
CA GLN A 217 1.70 -9.58 -11.62
C GLN A 217 0.79 -9.25 -12.82
N GLN A 218 -0.29 -8.50 -12.61
CA GLN A 218 -1.14 -8.04 -13.71
C GLN A 218 -0.40 -7.04 -14.61
N LEU A 219 0.34 -6.08 -14.02
CA LEU A 219 1.13 -5.12 -14.77
C LEU A 219 2.24 -5.81 -15.58
N VAL A 220 2.94 -6.78 -14.98
CA VAL A 220 3.95 -7.58 -15.66
C VAL A 220 3.37 -8.26 -16.90
N LYS A 221 2.21 -8.91 -16.79
CA LYS A 221 1.53 -9.54 -17.94
C LYS A 221 1.18 -8.56 -19.06
N ILE A 222 0.75 -7.34 -18.71
CA ILE A 222 0.46 -6.30 -19.70
C ILE A 222 1.75 -5.93 -20.44
N VAL A 223 2.83 -5.64 -19.70
CA VAL A 223 4.13 -5.28 -20.28
C VAL A 223 4.68 -6.40 -21.18
N GLU A 224 4.57 -7.67 -20.75
CA GLU A 224 4.97 -8.82 -21.56
C GLU A 224 4.18 -8.90 -22.87
N SER A 225 2.85 -8.72 -22.80
CA SER A 225 1.99 -8.79 -23.99
C SER A 225 2.25 -7.65 -24.98
N GLU A 226 2.50 -6.44 -24.48
CA GLU A 226 2.85 -5.28 -25.29
C GLU A 226 4.26 -5.42 -25.88
N GLY A 227 5.21 -6.00 -25.12
CA GLY A 227 6.54 -6.34 -25.60
C GLY A 227 6.50 -7.30 -26.79
N GLN A 228 5.70 -8.37 -26.71
CA GLN A 228 5.49 -9.31 -27.82
C GLN A 228 4.82 -8.68 -29.04
N LEU A 229 3.96 -7.67 -28.83
CA LEU A 229 3.37 -6.91 -29.93
C LEU A 229 4.40 -6.01 -30.62
N ALA A 230 5.23 -5.31 -29.83
CA ALA A 230 6.29 -4.45 -30.34
C ALA A 230 7.36 -5.25 -31.13
N GLU A 231 7.72 -6.43 -30.65
CA GLU A 231 8.63 -7.35 -31.35
C GLU A 231 8.06 -7.72 -32.73
N ARG A 232 6.82 -8.22 -32.80
CA ARG A 232 6.16 -8.55 -34.08
C ARG A 232 6.06 -7.36 -35.03
N LYS A 233 5.82 -6.15 -34.51
CA LYS A 233 5.77 -4.93 -35.33
C LYS A 233 7.14 -4.54 -35.86
N THR A 234 8.19 -4.83 -35.11
CA THR A 234 9.57 -4.64 -35.54
C THR A 234 9.92 -5.64 -36.64
N ASP A 235 9.55 -6.91 -36.47
CA ASP A 235 9.74 -7.94 -37.50
C ASP A 235 9.02 -7.58 -38.81
N GLU A 236 7.74 -7.18 -38.73
CA GLU A 236 6.96 -6.71 -39.88
C GLU A 236 7.62 -5.49 -40.56
N ALA A 237 8.14 -4.53 -39.79
CA ALA A 237 8.85 -3.38 -40.33
C ALA A 237 10.16 -3.76 -41.03
N VAL A 238 10.90 -4.75 -40.50
CA VAL A 238 12.11 -5.30 -41.12
C VAL A 238 11.78 -5.99 -42.45
N GLU A 239 10.74 -6.83 -42.49
CA GLU A 239 10.28 -7.48 -43.73
C GLU A 239 9.88 -6.45 -44.80
N LEU A 240 9.07 -5.45 -44.43
CA LEU A 240 8.66 -4.38 -45.35
C LEU A 240 9.86 -3.55 -45.83
N SER A 241 10.85 -3.32 -44.96
CA SER A 241 12.10 -2.63 -45.33
C SER A 241 12.89 -3.44 -46.36
N GLN A 242 13.04 -4.76 -46.15
CA GLN A 242 13.70 -5.65 -47.10
C GLN A 242 12.99 -5.66 -48.46
N GLN A 243 11.66 -5.76 -48.47
CA GLN A 243 10.86 -5.67 -49.69
C GLN A 243 11.07 -4.33 -50.43
N ALA A 244 11.14 -3.22 -49.69
CA ALA A 244 11.42 -1.90 -50.27
C ALA A 244 12.83 -1.83 -50.90
N VAL A 245 13.84 -2.43 -50.25
CA VAL A 245 15.20 -2.53 -50.78
C VAL A 245 15.24 -3.36 -52.07
N GLU A 246 14.56 -4.51 -52.10
CA GLU A 246 14.46 -5.35 -53.31
C GLU A 246 13.74 -4.64 -54.47
N ALA A 247 12.63 -3.96 -54.18
CA ALA A 247 11.89 -3.18 -55.17
C ALA A 247 12.75 -2.04 -55.73
N ALA A 248 13.50 -1.35 -54.87
CA ALA A 248 14.45 -0.31 -55.29
C ALA A 248 15.58 -0.89 -56.17
N ALA A 249 16.09 -2.09 -55.86
CA ALA A 249 17.11 -2.76 -56.67
C ALA A 249 16.58 -3.12 -58.07
N LYS A 250 15.35 -3.67 -58.16
CA LYS A 250 14.68 -3.96 -59.44
C LYS A 250 14.43 -2.69 -60.24
N ALA A 251 13.97 -1.62 -59.60
CA ALA A 251 13.76 -0.33 -60.25
C ALA A 251 15.06 0.26 -60.80
N LYS A 252 16.18 0.14 -60.06
CA LYS A 252 17.51 0.55 -60.52
C LYS A 252 17.96 -0.27 -61.73
N ALA A 253 17.77 -1.59 -61.72
CA ALA A 253 18.10 -2.45 -62.86
C ALA A 253 17.32 -2.05 -64.12
N ALA A 254 16.00 -1.89 -64.00
CA ALA A 254 15.15 -1.44 -65.12
C ALA A 254 15.54 -0.05 -65.63
N ALA A 255 15.92 0.87 -64.74
CA ALA A 255 16.40 2.20 -65.14
C ALA A 255 17.74 2.13 -65.91
N LEU A 256 18.65 1.22 -65.54
CA LEU A 256 19.91 0.99 -66.26
C LEU A 256 19.66 0.37 -67.64
N GLU A 257 18.72 -0.55 -67.75
CA GLU A 257 18.30 -1.15 -69.03
C GLU A 257 17.67 -0.11 -69.95
N ALA A 258 16.70 0.67 -69.45
CA ALA A 258 16.09 1.76 -70.20
C ALA A 258 17.13 2.82 -70.66
N LYS A 259 18.15 3.08 -69.86
CA LYS A 259 19.28 3.95 -70.26
C LYS A 259 20.07 3.34 -71.41
N ALA A 260 20.35 2.04 -71.39
CA ALA A 260 21.08 1.35 -72.46
C ALA A 260 20.27 1.33 -73.77
N GLU A 261 18.97 1.05 -73.71
CA GLU A 261 18.07 1.12 -74.86
C GLU A 261 18.00 2.53 -75.46
N ALA A 262 17.89 3.56 -74.61
CA ALA A 262 17.89 4.95 -75.06
C ALA A 262 19.21 5.30 -75.80
N GLN A 263 20.36 4.81 -75.31
CA GLN A 263 21.65 5.00 -75.98
C GLN A 263 21.73 4.26 -77.32
N ALA A 264 21.16 3.05 -77.43
CA ALA A 264 21.08 2.33 -78.69
C ALA A 264 20.19 3.07 -79.72
N ALA A 265 19.02 3.55 -79.28
CA ALA A 265 18.12 4.34 -80.11
C ALA A 265 18.78 5.64 -80.62
N GLU A 266 19.58 6.31 -79.77
CA GLU A 266 20.36 7.48 -80.19
C GLU A 266 21.32 7.13 -81.35
N GLN A 267 22.05 6.00 -81.25
CA GLN A 267 22.94 5.56 -82.31
C GLN A 267 22.20 5.28 -83.63
N ASP A 268 21.00 4.70 -83.57
CA ASP A 268 20.18 4.43 -84.75
C ASP A 268 19.63 5.71 -85.39
N VAL A 269 19.24 6.71 -84.59
CA VAL A 269 18.89 8.05 -85.08
C VAL A 269 20.09 8.67 -85.80
N GLN A 270 21.29 8.56 -85.24
CA GLN A 270 22.52 9.07 -85.87
C GLN A 270 22.85 8.35 -87.19
N ARG A 271 22.71 7.03 -87.26
CA ARG A 271 22.87 6.26 -88.52
C ARG A 271 21.84 6.69 -89.57
N SER A 272 20.58 6.84 -89.16
CA SER A 272 19.50 7.28 -90.03
C SER A 272 19.76 8.69 -90.58
N ALA A 273 20.24 9.62 -89.75
CA ALA A 273 20.63 10.96 -90.19
C ALA A 273 21.79 10.92 -91.20
N LYS A 274 22.80 10.07 -91.00
CA LYS A 274 23.89 9.87 -91.97
C LYS A 274 23.38 9.33 -93.32
N ALA A 275 22.48 8.36 -93.30
CA ALA A 275 21.88 7.81 -94.52
C ALA A 275 21.03 8.85 -95.26
N ALA A 276 20.19 9.62 -94.53
CA ALA A 276 19.41 10.72 -95.10
C ALA A 276 20.31 11.79 -95.72
N ASN A 277 21.43 12.15 -95.08
CA ASN A 277 22.39 13.10 -95.64
C ASN A 277 23.09 12.58 -96.91
N LYS A 278 23.43 11.29 -96.96
CA LYS A 278 23.96 10.67 -98.19
C LYS A 278 22.92 10.71 -99.32
N ALA A 279 21.66 10.37 -99.02
CA ALA A 279 20.57 10.44 -99.99
C ALA A 279 20.34 11.88 -100.50
N ALA A 280 20.34 12.86 -99.59
CA ALA A 280 20.22 14.27 -99.94
C ALA A 280 21.38 14.75 -100.84
N ARG A 281 22.62 14.35 -100.54
CA ARG A 281 23.79 14.67 -101.37
C ARG A 281 23.73 14.01 -102.74
N ALA A 282 23.29 12.75 -102.82
CA ALA A 282 23.08 12.07 -104.10
C ALA A 282 22.00 12.76 -104.94
N ALA A 283 20.89 13.17 -104.32
CA ALA A 283 19.83 13.93 -104.98
C ALA A 283 20.32 15.31 -105.47
N GLN A 284 21.12 16.03 -104.67
CA GLN A 284 21.75 17.29 -105.08
C GLN A 284 22.74 17.11 -106.24
N GLY A 285 23.58 16.07 -106.18
CA GLY A 285 24.50 15.73 -107.26
C GLY A 285 23.77 15.38 -108.56
N ALA A 286 22.68 14.61 -108.47
CA ALA A 286 21.82 14.31 -109.61
C ALA A 286 21.14 15.58 -110.16
N ALA A 287 20.64 16.46 -109.30
CA ALA A 287 20.07 17.75 -109.71
C ALA A 287 21.10 18.67 -110.37
N ALA A 288 22.34 18.70 -109.87
CA ALA A 288 23.44 19.47 -110.46
C ALA A 288 23.87 18.89 -111.82
N ALA A 289 23.94 17.56 -111.94
CA ALA A 289 24.21 16.88 -113.21
C ALA A 289 23.09 17.14 -114.23
N ALA A 290 21.83 17.04 -113.81
CA ALA A 290 20.68 17.40 -114.65
C ALA A 290 20.71 18.89 -115.06
N SER A 291 21.04 19.80 -114.15
CA SER A 291 21.17 21.23 -114.44
C SER A 291 22.32 21.51 -115.41
N THR A 292 23.44 20.81 -115.28
CA THR A 292 24.59 20.88 -116.20
C THR A 292 24.22 20.35 -117.58
N ALA A 293 23.47 19.24 -117.65
CA ALA A 293 22.96 18.69 -118.90
C ALA A 293 21.95 19.62 -119.60
N VAL A 294 21.05 20.26 -118.85
CA VAL A 294 20.12 21.29 -119.37
C VAL A 294 20.88 22.52 -119.87
N SER A 295 21.94 22.94 -119.18
CA SER A 295 22.77 24.07 -119.59
C SER A 295 23.64 23.75 -120.82
N ALA A 296 24.13 22.51 -120.94
CA ALA A 296 24.91 22.04 -122.08
C ALA A 296 24.05 21.77 -123.34
N SER A 297 22.78 21.41 -123.17
CA SER A 297 21.81 21.24 -124.27
C SER A 297 21.14 22.55 -124.71
N GLY A 298 21.37 23.65 -124.00
CA GLY A 298 20.83 24.97 -124.33
C GLY A 298 21.82 25.86 -125.11
N ARG A 299 21.61 26.01 -126.41
CA ARG A 299 22.05 27.20 -127.18
C ARG A 299 21.12 27.46 -128.38
N PRO A 300 20.89 28.71 -128.77
CA PRO A 300 20.11 29.70 -128.03
C PRO A 300 18.92 30.19 -128.88
N GLY A 301 17.72 30.23 -128.30
CA GLY A 301 16.54 30.73 -128.99
C GLY A 301 15.73 31.65 -128.09
N ARG A 302 15.93 32.96 -128.25
CA ARG A 302 14.97 33.97 -127.78
C ARG A 302 13.58 33.60 -128.27
N ARG A 303 12.62 33.42 -127.37
CA ARG A 303 11.26 33.96 -127.47
C ARG A 303 10.47 33.60 -126.22
N GLY A 304 9.96 34.64 -125.58
CA GLY A 304 9.16 34.52 -124.39
C GLY A 304 7.76 33.97 -124.65
N ARG A 305 7.13 33.66 -123.50
CA ARG A 305 5.76 33.23 -123.25
C ARG A 305 5.45 31.75 -123.55
N ARG A 306 5.19 30.99 -122.48
CA ARG A 306 3.85 30.49 -122.06
C ARG A 306 4.04 29.39 -120.97
N VAL A 307 3.29 29.47 -119.88
CA VAL A 307 2.10 28.64 -119.54
C VAL A 307 2.44 27.30 -118.83
N ASP A 308 1.86 27.20 -117.63
CA ASP A 308 1.34 26.06 -116.86
C ASP A 308 2.16 24.80 -116.50
N ARG A 309 2.00 24.50 -115.18
CA ARG A 309 1.73 23.21 -114.54
C ARG A 309 2.63 22.01 -114.83
N GLY A 310 3.31 21.58 -113.76
CA GLY A 310 3.09 20.23 -113.22
C GLY A 310 4.31 19.32 -113.15
N VAL A 311 4.94 19.26 -111.97
CA VAL A 311 5.54 18.02 -111.45
C VAL A 311 5.23 17.94 -109.95
N ARG A 312 4.30 17.06 -109.58
CA ARG A 312 4.35 16.31 -108.31
C ARG A 312 5.40 15.20 -108.54
N VAL A 313 6.20 14.69 -107.61
CA VAL A 313 5.88 14.08 -106.31
C VAL A 313 7.20 13.92 -105.50
N ALA A 314 7.03 13.79 -104.18
CA ALA A 314 7.96 13.22 -103.18
C ALA A 314 9.04 14.13 -102.58
N HIS A 315 8.75 14.71 -101.42
CA HIS A 315 9.30 14.19 -100.16
C HIS A 315 8.36 14.53 -99.00
N ARG A 316 7.72 13.48 -98.48
CA ARG A 316 7.04 13.48 -97.19
C ARG A 316 8.09 13.10 -96.15
N ALA A 317 8.54 14.06 -95.34
CA ALA A 317 8.98 13.84 -93.95
C ALA A 317 9.55 15.14 -93.35
N GLY A 318 8.97 15.56 -92.22
CA GLY A 318 9.71 16.24 -91.17
C GLY A 318 9.67 17.77 -91.15
N ARG A 319 8.55 18.35 -90.67
CA ARG A 319 8.50 19.44 -89.69
C ARG A 319 7.05 19.77 -89.36
N GLY A 320 6.68 19.61 -88.09
CA GLY A 320 5.31 19.58 -87.62
C GLY A 320 4.71 20.95 -87.25
N PRO A 321 3.52 20.93 -86.65
CA PRO A 321 3.07 21.99 -85.77
C PRO A 321 2.83 21.48 -84.36
N SER A 322 3.34 22.25 -83.42
CA SER A 322 2.80 22.45 -82.08
C SER A 322 1.27 22.34 -82.03
N PHE A 323 0.74 21.41 -81.24
CA PHE A 323 -0.59 21.52 -80.66
C PHE A 323 -0.52 21.13 -79.19
N GLY A 324 -0.83 22.12 -78.34
CA GLY A 324 -0.90 21.96 -76.91
C GLY A 324 -1.99 20.98 -76.51
N VAL A 325 -1.66 20.06 -75.59
CA VAL A 325 -2.66 19.28 -74.88
C VAL A 325 -3.02 20.02 -73.62
N ARG A 326 -4.23 20.59 -73.67
CA ARG A 326 -4.97 21.15 -72.57
C ARG A 326 -5.12 20.13 -71.43
N ARG A 327 -5.00 20.64 -70.20
CA ARG A 327 -5.56 20.04 -68.99
C ARG A 327 -7.06 19.80 -69.18
N GLU A 328 -7.47 18.54 -69.29
CA GLU A 328 -8.88 18.15 -69.17
C GLU A 328 -9.14 17.65 -67.74
N ARG A 329 -9.71 18.52 -66.91
CA ARG A 329 -10.32 18.16 -65.63
C ARG A 329 -11.54 17.29 -65.91
N ARG A 330 -11.48 15.97 -65.67
CA ARG A 330 -12.70 15.17 -65.53
C ARG A 330 -13.18 15.18 -64.07
N ARG A 331 -14.10 16.11 -63.81
CA ARG A 331 -15.03 16.06 -62.68
C ARG A 331 -16.05 14.95 -62.95
N GLY A 332 -15.92 13.81 -62.27
CA GLY A 332 -17.00 12.84 -62.13
C GLY A 332 -17.97 13.29 -61.04
N ARG A 333 -19.20 13.63 -61.41
CA ARG A 333 -20.31 13.89 -60.47
C ARG A 333 -20.73 12.59 -59.79
N CYS A 334 -20.56 12.51 -58.47
CA CYS A 334 -21.35 11.61 -57.62
C CYS A 334 -22.78 12.13 -57.49
N ARG A 335 -23.79 11.30 -57.78
CA ARG A 335 -25.16 11.46 -57.28
C ARG A 335 -25.26 10.80 -55.90
N ARG A 336 -25.79 11.55 -54.94
CA ARG A 336 -26.09 11.16 -53.54
C ARG A 336 -27.17 10.07 -53.46
N ARG A 337 -27.01 9.13 -52.52
CA ARG A 337 -28.03 8.75 -51.52
C ARG A 337 -27.35 8.29 -50.21
N GLY A 338 -27.82 8.79 -49.07
CA GLY A 338 -27.77 8.09 -47.76
C GLY A 338 -26.69 8.48 -46.75
N ALA A 339 -27.06 9.38 -45.82
CA ALA A 339 -26.42 9.86 -44.59
C ALA A 339 -25.55 8.88 -43.75
N ARG A 340 -24.46 9.39 -43.12
CA ARG A 340 -24.38 9.88 -41.72
C ARG A 340 -22.97 10.42 -41.37
N ARG A 341 -22.93 11.37 -40.42
CA ARG A 341 -21.85 12.29 -40.02
C ARG A 341 -20.70 11.63 -39.25
N VAL A 342 -19.45 12.09 -39.43
CA VAL A 342 -18.46 12.34 -38.33
C VAL A 342 -17.55 13.51 -38.75
N ALA A 343 -17.23 14.38 -37.78
CA ALA A 343 -16.61 15.70 -37.91
C ALA A 343 -15.06 15.70 -37.94
N CYS A 344 -14.49 16.81 -38.44
CA CYS A 344 -13.07 17.17 -38.47
C CYS A 344 -12.50 17.64 -37.12
N LEU A 345 -11.17 17.54 -36.94
CA LEU A 345 -10.16 18.57 -36.56
C LEU A 345 -8.85 17.90 -36.02
N PRO A 346 -7.68 18.58 -35.87
CA PRO A 346 -6.81 19.18 -36.90
C PRO A 346 -5.30 18.79 -36.77
N ARG A 347 -4.47 19.27 -37.71
CA ARG A 347 -3.00 19.14 -37.80
C ARG A 347 -2.23 19.92 -36.73
N ARG A 348 -1.04 19.43 -36.36
CA ARG A 348 0.07 20.23 -35.78
C ARG A 348 1.35 20.06 -36.60
N ASP A 349 2.03 21.18 -36.79
CA ASP A 349 3.35 21.36 -37.41
C ASP A 349 4.48 20.65 -36.64
N GLN A 350 5.52 20.23 -37.37
CA GLN A 350 6.89 20.30 -36.86
C GLN A 350 7.91 20.42 -38.00
N ARG A 351 8.70 21.50 -37.92
CA ARG A 351 9.90 21.80 -38.72
C ARG A 351 11.06 20.94 -38.22
N VAL A 352 11.92 20.53 -39.15
CA VAL A 352 13.24 19.95 -38.91
C VAL A 352 14.28 21.00 -39.31
N GLU A 353 15.23 21.29 -38.42
CA GLU A 353 16.48 21.99 -38.74
C GLU A 353 17.66 21.06 -38.48
N GLU A 354 18.55 20.95 -39.47
CA GLU A 354 19.86 20.31 -39.40
C GLU A 354 20.97 21.34 -39.14
N ARG A 355 22.06 20.89 -38.50
CA ARG A 355 23.50 21.22 -38.64
C ARG A 355 24.18 20.96 -37.28
N GLY A 356 25.39 20.42 -37.14
CA GLY A 356 26.45 20.03 -38.07
C GLY A 356 27.65 19.46 -37.27
N HIS A 357 28.61 18.90 -38.00
CA HIS A 357 29.79 18.13 -37.58
C HIS A 357 30.78 18.76 -36.59
N GLY A 358 31.57 17.90 -35.92
CA GLY A 358 32.94 18.19 -35.45
C GLY A 358 33.51 17.08 -34.56
N GLY A 359 34.55 16.36 -35.01
CA GLY A 359 35.15 15.20 -34.31
C GLY A 359 36.38 15.48 -33.44
N GLY A 360 36.95 14.42 -32.85
CA GLY A 360 38.37 14.39 -32.42
C GLY A 360 38.72 13.70 -31.08
N ARG A 361 39.17 12.45 -31.17
CA ARG A 361 40.22 11.68 -30.42
C ARG A 361 40.52 11.88 -28.90
N GLN A 362 40.40 10.72 -28.22
CA GLN A 362 41.34 9.97 -27.35
C GLN A 362 41.58 10.31 -25.85
N PRO A 363 41.98 9.30 -25.03
CA PRO A 363 41.69 9.21 -23.59
C PRO A 363 42.93 9.17 -22.67
N GLY A 364 42.71 9.25 -21.36
CA GLY A 364 43.63 8.73 -20.33
C GLY A 364 43.71 9.58 -19.05
N GLY A 365 43.80 8.92 -17.89
CA GLY A 365 44.50 9.49 -16.72
C GLY A 365 43.79 9.38 -15.36
N ALA A 366 44.35 8.54 -14.50
CA ALA A 366 44.01 8.22 -13.13
C ALA A 366 43.97 9.37 -12.09
N GLY A 367 43.09 9.21 -11.08
CA GLY A 367 43.39 9.17 -9.64
C GLY A 367 43.95 10.41 -8.90
N ARG A 368 43.23 10.87 -7.86
CA ARG A 368 43.75 11.04 -6.47
C ARG A 368 42.69 11.57 -5.48
N GLU A 369 42.57 10.83 -4.39
CA GLU A 369 42.41 11.16 -2.96
C GLU A 369 41.94 12.55 -2.49
N GLY A 370 41.08 12.55 -1.45
CA GLY A 370 40.84 13.69 -0.56
C GLY A 370 39.73 13.42 0.47
N HIS A 371 40.11 12.93 1.66
CA HIS A 371 39.25 12.75 2.84
C HIS A 371 39.12 14.04 3.67
N GLY A 372 37.97 14.19 4.36
CA GLY A 372 37.82 14.94 5.62
C GLY A 372 37.23 16.36 5.47
N GLN A 373 36.47 16.92 6.41
CA GLN A 373 35.75 16.51 7.63
C GLN A 373 35.11 17.83 8.17
N LEU A 374 34.10 17.75 9.07
CA LEU A 374 33.51 18.84 9.91
C LEU A 374 32.49 19.77 9.19
N GLY A 375 31.32 20.16 9.72
CA GLY A 375 30.71 20.14 11.05
C GLY A 375 29.26 20.70 10.98
N PRO A 376 28.57 20.98 12.11
CA PRO A 376 27.16 20.59 12.32
C PRO A 376 26.08 21.67 12.09
N TYR A 377 24.87 21.22 11.73
CA TYR A 377 23.65 22.03 11.69
C TYR A 377 23.09 22.27 13.10
N ARG A 378 23.04 23.55 13.49
CA ARG A 378 22.31 24.07 14.66
C ARG A 378 20.80 24.02 14.42
N GLY A 379 20.07 23.67 15.48
CA GLY A 379 18.62 23.62 15.53
C GLY A 379 17.92 24.96 15.43
N ARG A 380 16.65 24.90 15.05
CA ARG A 380 15.62 25.90 15.35
C ARG A 380 14.32 25.20 15.70
N GLU A 381 13.92 25.40 16.95
CA GLU A 381 12.59 25.13 17.48
C GLU A 381 11.58 26.16 16.93
N GLY A 382 10.34 25.73 16.72
CA GLY A 382 9.19 26.59 16.43
C GLY A 382 7.88 25.80 16.55
N PRO A 383 6.92 26.20 17.40
CA PRO A 383 5.75 25.38 17.72
C PRO A 383 4.57 25.63 16.76
N ALA A 384 3.96 24.56 16.26
CA ALA A 384 2.75 24.63 15.44
C ALA A 384 1.48 24.59 16.31
N ARG A 385 0.65 25.62 16.17
CA ARG A 385 -0.66 25.82 16.80
C ARG A 385 -1.74 24.94 16.14
N GLY A 386 -2.56 24.29 16.95
CA GLY A 386 -3.72 23.51 16.50
C GLY A 386 -4.94 24.36 16.08
N PRO A 387 -5.88 23.81 15.29
CA PRO A 387 -7.02 24.54 14.77
C PRO A 387 -8.22 24.62 15.74
N ARG A 388 -8.87 25.79 15.73
CA ARG A 388 -10.01 26.19 16.56
C ARG A 388 -11.33 25.61 16.04
N LEU A 389 -12.10 24.98 16.95
CA LEU A 389 -13.50 24.61 16.75
C LEU A 389 -14.43 25.82 16.96
N ARG A 390 -15.34 26.07 16.01
CA ARG A 390 -16.32 27.15 16.05
C ARG A 390 -17.64 26.65 16.64
N ARG A 391 -18.04 27.21 17.79
CA ARG A 391 -19.36 27.04 18.41
C ARG A 391 -20.42 27.86 17.65
N GLY A 392 -21.62 27.30 17.54
CA GLY A 392 -22.86 28.01 17.24
C GLY A 392 -24.07 27.19 17.68
N GLY A 393 -24.63 27.50 18.86
CA GLY A 393 -26.02 27.20 19.21
C GLY A 393 -26.92 28.32 18.69
N GLY A 394 -28.25 28.25 18.61
CA GLY A 394 -29.24 27.26 19.01
C GLY A 394 -30.64 27.93 18.90
N ARG A 395 -31.70 27.15 19.19
CA ARG A 395 -33.15 27.50 19.22
C ARG A 395 -33.81 27.52 17.84
N GLY A 396 -34.88 26.79 17.51
CA GLY A 396 -35.85 26.01 18.29
C GLY A 396 -37.24 26.63 18.17
N GLN A 397 -38.17 25.99 17.44
CA GLN A 397 -39.59 25.83 17.81
C GLN A 397 -40.50 25.22 16.71
N ARG A 398 -41.33 24.25 17.18
CA ARG A 398 -42.75 24.00 16.86
C ARG A 398 -43.17 23.18 15.61
N ARG A 399 -43.77 22.01 15.95
CA ARG A 399 -45.21 21.63 15.81
C ARG A 399 -45.62 20.57 14.76
N ARG A 400 -46.44 19.62 15.27
CA ARG A 400 -47.42 18.71 14.62
C ARG A 400 -46.77 17.53 13.86
N GLY A 401 -47.10 16.25 14.08
CA GLY A 401 -48.33 15.62 14.54
C GLY A 401 -49.17 15.19 13.34
N CYS A 402 -49.09 13.90 12.96
CA CYS A 402 -50.16 13.06 12.40
C CYS A 402 -49.58 11.76 11.79
N GLY A 403 -50.21 10.63 12.11
CA GLY A 403 -49.86 9.30 11.60
C GLY A 403 -50.39 9.02 10.20
N GLY A 404 -50.07 7.82 9.70
CA GLY A 404 -50.62 7.30 8.44
C GLY A 404 -49.88 6.07 7.95
N GLN A 405 -50.52 4.90 8.11
CA GLN A 405 -50.18 3.61 7.54
C GLN A 405 -50.01 3.67 6.01
N LEU A 406 -49.22 2.75 5.43
CA LEU A 406 -49.66 1.78 4.41
C LEU A 406 -48.48 1.00 3.84
N GLY A 407 -48.52 -0.33 4.02
CA GLY A 407 -47.62 -1.28 3.36
C GLY A 407 -48.01 -1.55 1.90
N ARG A 408 -47.01 -1.85 1.05
CA ARG A 408 -47.18 -2.46 -0.28
C ARG A 408 -46.00 -3.42 -0.50
N ARG A 409 -46.21 -4.74 -0.34
CA ARG A 409 -46.55 -5.74 -1.39
C ARG A 409 -45.49 -5.91 -2.49
N ARG A 410 -44.82 -7.07 -2.44
CA ARG A 410 -43.98 -7.69 -3.48
C ARG A 410 -44.82 -8.16 -4.69
N PRO A 411 -44.29 -8.15 -5.92
CA PRO A 411 -44.90 -8.90 -7.02
C PRO A 411 -44.19 -10.25 -7.26
N ARG A 412 -44.99 -11.33 -7.33
CA ARG A 412 -44.64 -12.61 -7.96
C ARG A 412 -45.09 -12.55 -9.42
N PHE A 413 -44.21 -12.83 -10.38
CA PHE A 413 -44.59 -13.04 -11.78
C PHE A 413 -44.39 -14.51 -12.18
N ARG A 414 -45.50 -15.20 -12.46
CA ARG A 414 -45.58 -16.47 -13.19
C ARG A 414 -45.60 -16.17 -14.70
N ARG A 415 -44.84 -16.91 -15.51
CA ARG A 415 -45.13 -17.20 -16.93
C ARG A 415 -44.89 -18.71 -17.13
N ARG A 416 -45.95 -19.50 -17.23
CA ARG A 416 -46.63 -19.99 -18.45
C ARG A 416 -45.74 -20.86 -19.35
N ARG A 417 -45.87 -22.18 -19.15
CA ARG A 417 -45.65 -23.22 -20.15
C ARG A 417 -46.78 -23.20 -21.19
N ARG A 418 -46.43 -23.34 -22.47
CA ARG A 418 -47.18 -24.07 -23.53
C ARG A 418 -46.34 -24.03 -24.81
N ARG A 419 -45.59 -25.10 -25.07
CA ARG A 419 -45.81 -26.07 -26.15
C ARG A 419 -44.81 -27.20 -25.96
#